data_AF-A0A2U2X640-F1
#
_entry.id   AF-A0A2U2X640-F1
#
_cell.length_a   1.000
_cell.length_b   1.000
_cell.length_c   1.000
_cell.angle_alpha   90.00
_cell.angle_beta   90.00
_cell.angle_gamma   90.00
#
_symmetry.space_group_name_H-M   'P 1'
#
loop_
_entity.id
_entity.type
_entity.pdbx_description
1 polymer ?
#
loop_
_entity_poly.entity_id
_entity_poly.type
_entity_poly.pdbx_seq_one_letter_code
_entity_poly.pdbx_strand_id
1 'polypeptide(L)'
;MEQLQDTETNKKAIRARKRIEDIKGFYQHLFAYCLFSPFMIFINYKTYWEYKWFWFPILGWGLGVAIHAFTIFVHKGNFGRDWEERKIEEIMRKEENKWD
;
A
#
# COMPACT_ATOMS: atom_id res chain seq x y z
N MET A 1 -10.88 23.68 -26.26
CA MET A 1 -10.91 22.20 -26.33
C MET A 1 -9.52 21.61 -26.15
N GLU A 2 -8.50 22.09 -26.87
CA GLU A 2 -7.09 21.63 -26.74
C GLU A 2 -6.45 21.89 -25.37
N GLN A 3 -6.67 23.07 -24.76
CA GLN A 3 -6.14 23.38 -23.41
C GLN A 3 -6.78 22.58 -22.26
N LEU A 4 -8.01 22.10 -22.45
CA LEU A 4 -8.69 21.21 -21.49
C LEU A 4 -8.15 19.78 -21.60
N GLN A 5 -7.78 19.37 -22.81
CA GLN A 5 -7.18 18.08 -23.08
C GLN A 5 -5.76 18.00 -22.50
N ASP A 6 -4.97 19.07 -22.57
CA ASP A 6 -3.64 19.14 -21.97
C ASP A 6 -3.68 19.06 -20.43
N THR A 7 -4.60 19.80 -19.80
CA THR A 7 -4.78 19.77 -18.34
C THR A 7 -5.32 18.43 -17.83
N GLU A 8 -6.27 17.81 -18.52
CA GLU A 8 -6.76 16.47 -18.18
C GLU A 8 -5.70 15.39 -18.41
N THR A 9 -4.91 15.48 -19.48
CA THR A 9 -3.82 14.54 -19.78
C THR A 9 -2.68 14.68 -18.76
N ASN A 10 -2.34 15.92 -18.38
CA ASN A 10 -1.35 16.22 -17.35
C ASN A 10 -1.81 15.71 -15.96
N LYS A 11 -3.07 15.94 -15.57
CA LYS A 11 -3.65 15.38 -14.33
C LYS A 11 -3.68 13.86 -14.31
N LYS A 12 -3.92 13.20 -15.45
CA LYS A 12 -3.86 11.73 -15.56
C LYS A 12 -2.42 11.23 -15.46
N ALA A 13 -1.47 11.89 -16.11
CA ALA A 13 -0.05 11.56 -16.06
C ALA A 13 0.56 11.75 -14.66
N ILE A 14 0.22 12.84 -13.96
CA ILE A 14 0.66 13.09 -12.57
C ILE A 14 0.13 11.99 -11.64
N ARG A 15 -1.15 11.60 -11.78
CA ARG A 15 -1.73 10.51 -10.98
C ARG A 15 -1.07 9.16 -11.27
N ALA A 16 -0.77 8.87 -12.53
CA ALA A 16 -0.03 7.66 -12.91
C ALA A 16 1.39 7.65 -12.33
N ARG A 17 2.11 8.77 -12.38
CA ARG A 17 3.46 8.89 -11.79
C ARG A 17 3.45 8.69 -10.28
N LYS A 18 2.49 9.30 -9.57
CA LYS A 18 2.35 9.16 -8.11
C LYS A 18 2.11 7.70 -7.70
N ARG A 19 1.26 6.98 -8.45
CA ARG A 19 1.05 5.53 -8.28
C ARG A 19 2.34 4.73 -8.45
N ILE A 20 3.14 5.04 -9.49
CA ILE A 20 4.41 4.34 -9.73
C ILE A 20 5.38 4.60 -8.58
N GLU A 21 5.45 5.83 -8.07
CA GLU A 21 6.34 6.21 -6.97
C GLU A 21 5.97 5.51 -5.66
N ASP A 22 4.67 5.42 -5.35
CA ASP A 22 4.15 4.65 -4.21
C ASP A 22 4.50 3.16 -4.30
N ILE A 23 4.30 2.56 -5.48
CA ILE A 23 4.64 1.16 -5.73
C ILE A 23 6.16 0.95 -5.58
N LYS A 24 6.97 1.88 -6.08
CA LYS A 24 8.43 1.81 -6.00
C LYS A 24 8.92 1.85 -4.55
N GLY A 25 8.32 2.72 -3.72
CA GLY A 25 8.58 2.76 -2.27
C GLY A 25 8.23 1.44 -1.58
N PHE A 26 7.08 0.85 -1.89
CA PHE A 26 6.70 -0.47 -1.37
C PHE A 26 7.68 -1.57 -1.77
N TYR A 27 8.06 -1.64 -3.04
CA TYR A 27 9.03 -2.62 -3.53
C TYR A 27 10.37 -2.48 -2.82
N GLN A 28 10.80 -1.27 -2.48
CA GLN A 28 12.04 -1.04 -1.74
C GLN A 28 11.99 -1.65 -0.34
N HIS A 29 10.87 -1.48 0.39
CA HIS A 29 10.65 -2.11 1.69
C HIS A 29 10.52 -3.63 1.59
N LEU A 30 9.79 -4.13 0.60
CA LEU A 30 9.63 -5.57 0.36
C LEU A 30 10.95 -6.24 -0.01
N PHE A 31 11.76 -5.60 -0.85
CA PHE A 31 13.08 -6.08 -1.24
C PHE A 31 14.04 -6.10 -0.04
N ALA A 32 14.05 -5.03 0.77
CA ALA A 32 14.80 -4.99 2.01
C ALA A 32 14.36 -6.11 2.98
N TYR A 33 13.06 -6.36 3.13
CA TYR A 33 12.54 -7.48 3.93
C TYR A 33 13.01 -8.83 3.38
N CYS A 34 12.92 -9.05 2.07
CA CYS A 34 13.31 -10.30 1.43
C CYS A 34 14.81 -10.60 1.55
N LEU A 35 15.67 -9.58 1.59
CA LEU A 35 17.11 -9.71 1.85
C LEU A 35 17.44 -9.86 3.35
N PHE A 36 16.72 -9.14 4.19
CA PHE A 36 16.95 -9.12 5.64
C PHE A 36 16.47 -10.40 6.34
N SER A 37 15.33 -10.97 5.90
CA SER A 37 14.79 -12.21 6.44
C SER A 37 15.78 -13.40 6.39
N PRO A 38 16.38 -13.77 5.24
CA PRO A 38 17.34 -14.87 5.18
C PRO A 38 18.63 -14.55 5.95
N PHE A 39 19.04 -13.28 6.00
CA PHE A 39 20.20 -12.86 6.80
C PHE A 39 19.98 -13.11 8.31
N MET A 40 18.80 -12.80 8.83
CA MET A 40 18.45 -13.12 10.22
C MET A 40 18.34 -14.61 10.50
N ILE A 41 17.74 -15.37 9.57
CA ILE A 41 17.64 -16.83 9.67
C ILE A 41 19.04 -17.45 9.73
N PHE A 42 19.96 -16.97 8.87
CA PHE A 42 21.34 -17.44 8.83
C PHE A 42 22.09 -17.20 10.14
N ILE A 43 21.94 -16.00 10.74
CA ILE A 43 22.54 -15.69 12.05
C ILE A 43 21.98 -16.61 13.14
N ASN A 44 20.66 -16.80 13.20
CA ASN A 44 20.06 -17.66 14.22
C ASN A 44 20.54 -19.13 14.09
N TYR A 45 20.65 -19.63 12.86
CA TYR A 45 21.18 -20.96 12.57
C TYR A 45 22.63 -21.13 13.06
N LYS A 46 23.44 -20.05 12.99
CA LYS A 46 24.86 -20.05 13.39
C LYS A 46 25.09 -19.91 14.89
N THR A 47 24.18 -19.31 15.65
CA THR A 47 24.44 -18.92 17.05
C THR A 47 23.76 -19.82 18.09
N TYR A 48 22.46 -20.12 17.97
CA TYR A 48 21.73 -20.90 18.99
C TYR A 48 20.53 -21.66 18.39
N TRP A 49 20.56 -23.00 18.43
CA TRP A 49 19.51 -23.87 17.87
C TRP A 49 18.24 -23.96 18.73
N GLU A 50 18.35 -23.70 20.04
CA GLU A 50 17.22 -23.89 20.97
C GLU A 50 16.25 -22.71 21.02
N TYR A 51 16.67 -21.49 20.66
CA TYR A 51 15.84 -20.29 20.72
C TYR A 51 15.75 -19.59 19.36
N LYS A 52 14.63 -19.84 18.66
CA LYS A 52 14.33 -19.30 17.32
C LYS A 52 13.81 -17.86 17.39
N TRP A 53 14.64 -16.94 17.89
CA TRP A 53 14.25 -15.53 18.06
C TRP A 53 13.98 -14.81 16.74
N PHE A 54 14.40 -15.36 15.60
CA PHE A 54 14.20 -14.75 14.27
C PHE A 54 12.73 -14.52 13.90
N TRP A 55 11.78 -15.22 14.53
CA TRP A 55 10.34 -15.05 14.28
C TRP A 55 9.84 -13.68 14.73
N PHE A 56 10.35 -13.11 15.82
CA PHE A 56 9.91 -11.81 16.32
C PHE A 56 10.15 -10.67 15.31
N PRO A 57 11.37 -10.46 14.80
CA PRO A 57 11.63 -9.44 13.80
C PRO A 57 10.99 -9.77 12.45
N ILE A 58 10.95 -11.03 12.03
CA ILE A 58 10.27 -11.41 10.77
C ILE A 58 8.77 -11.13 10.84
N LEU A 59 8.09 -11.50 11.93
CA LEU A 59 6.67 -11.23 12.10
C LEU A 59 6.38 -9.74 12.28
N GLY A 60 7.20 -9.02 13.06
CA GLY A 60 7.05 -7.58 13.27
C GLY A 60 7.23 -6.77 11.98
N TRP A 61 8.32 -7.00 11.25
CA TRP A 61 8.55 -6.34 9.96
C TRP A 61 7.60 -6.84 8.87
N GLY A 62 7.29 -8.13 8.86
CA GLY A 62 6.35 -8.72 7.91
C GLY A 62 4.96 -8.11 8.03
N LEU A 63 4.49 -7.84 9.25
CA LEU A 63 3.22 -7.15 9.49
C LEU A 63 3.26 -5.70 8.99
N GLY A 64 4.35 -4.97 9.23
CA GLY A 64 4.52 -3.60 8.71
C GLY A 64 4.51 -3.53 7.18
N VAL A 65 5.21 -4.45 6.52
CA VAL A 65 5.20 -4.57 5.05
C VAL A 65 3.81 -4.97 4.54
N ALA A 66 3.12 -5.90 5.20
CA ALA A 66 1.77 -6.32 4.83
C ALA A 66 0.76 -5.17 4.94
N ILE A 67 0.81 -4.36 6.01
CA ILE A 67 -0.05 -3.18 6.17
C ILE A 67 0.26 -2.14 5.09
N HIS A 68 1.54 -1.92 4.76
CA HIS A 68 1.94 -1.00 3.69
C HIS A 68 1.47 -1.50 2.31
N ALA A 69 1.59 -2.81 2.05
CA ALA A 69 1.07 -3.46 0.84
C ALA A 69 -0.44 -3.24 0.73
N PHE A 70 -1.17 -3.53 1.81
CA PHE A 70 -2.62 -3.35 1.87
C PHE A 70 -3.00 -1.89 1.64
N THR A 71 -2.26 -0.94 2.20
CA THR A 71 -2.54 0.49 2.03
C THR A 71 -2.37 0.92 0.56
N ILE A 72 -1.33 0.46 -0.12
CA ILE A 72 -1.09 0.83 -1.52
C ILE A 72 -2.07 0.12 -2.47
N PHE A 73 -2.33 -1.17 -2.26
CA PHE A 73 -3.23 -1.96 -3.10
C PHE A 73 -4.71 -1.66 -2.85
N VAL A 74 -5.11 -1.44 -1.60
CA VAL A 74 -6.50 -1.15 -1.25
C VAL A 74 -6.76 0.33 -1.34
N HIS A 75 -6.03 1.19 -0.63
CA HIS A 75 -6.37 2.62 -0.58
C HIS A 75 -6.05 3.38 -1.88
N LYS A 76 -4.97 3.03 -2.59
CA LYS A 76 -4.56 3.68 -3.85
C LYS A 76 -4.80 2.84 -5.12
N GLY A 77 -5.17 1.57 -4.97
CA GLY A 77 -5.49 0.66 -6.07
C GLY A 77 -6.93 0.81 -6.56
N ASN A 78 -7.32 0.02 -7.57
CA ASN A 78 -8.66 0.08 -8.16
C ASN A 78 -9.79 -0.22 -7.16
N PHE A 79 -9.49 -0.99 -6.11
CA PHE A 79 -10.46 -1.37 -5.09
C PHE A 79 -10.82 -0.23 -4.12
N GLY A 80 -9.87 0.66 -3.82
CA GLY A 80 -10.09 1.82 -2.96
C GLY A 80 -10.97 2.87 -3.61
N ARG A 81 -10.83 3.04 -4.92
CA ARG A 81 -11.66 3.95 -5.71
C ARG A 81 -13.13 3.53 -5.68
N ASP A 82 -13.38 2.23 -5.85
CA ASP A 82 -14.73 1.64 -5.79
C ASP A 82 -15.33 1.74 -4.38
N TRP A 83 -14.49 1.64 -3.34
CA TRP A 83 -14.91 1.86 -1.96
C TRP A 83 -15.18 3.33 -1.64
N GLU A 84 -14.31 4.26 -2.09
CA GLU A 84 -14.50 5.71 -1.92
C GLU A 84 -15.78 6.17 -2.62
N GLU A 85 -15.99 5.74 -3.86
CA GLU A 85 -17.15 6.10 -4.66
C GLU A 85 -18.45 5.62 -4.00
N ARG A 86 -18.48 4.38 -3.50
CA ARG A 86 -19.60 3.86 -2.69
C ARG A 86 -19.82 4.67 -1.41
N LYS A 87 -18.76 5.13 -0.74
CA LYS A 87 -18.90 5.87 0.51
C LYS A 87 -19.43 7.29 0.29
N ILE A 88 -19.01 7.93 -0.80
CA ILE A 88 -19.53 9.23 -1.23
C ILE A 88 -21.02 9.12 -1.58
N GLU A 89 -21.40 8.09 -2.33
CA GLU A 89 -22.80 7.83 -2.67
C GLU A 89 -23.67 7.57 -1.43
N GLU A 90 -23.14 6.85 -0.44
CA GLU A 90 -23.83 6.59 0.83
C GLU A 90 -24.00 7.87 1.67
N ILE A 91 -23.04 8.79 1.64
CA ILE A 91 -23.14 10.09 2.33
C ILE A 91 -24.15 10.99 1.61
N MET A 92 -24.10 11.08 0.28
CA MET A 92 -25.06 11.89 -0.50
C MET A 92 -26.49 11.40 -0.30
N ARG A 93 -26.73 10.08 -0.33
CA ARG A 93 -28.05 9.51 -0.05
C ARG A 93 -28.52 9.74 1.39
N LYS A 94 -27.60 9.84 2.35
CA LYS A 94 -27.93 10.18 3.74
C LYS A 94 -28.24 11.65 3.93
N GLU A 95 -27.61 12.54 3.17
CA GLU A 95 -27.95 13.96 3.18
C GLU A 95 -29.29 14.21 2.49
N GLU A 96 -29.55 13.59 1.34
CA GLU A 96 -30.82 13.68 0.62
C GLU A 96 -32.02 13.26 1.49
N ASN A 97 -31.95 12.09 2.14
CA ASN A 97 -32.98 11.62 3.09
C ASN A 97 -33.11 12.45 4.38
N LYS A 98 -32.21 13.41 4.64
CA LYS A 98 -32.27 14.26 5.85
C LYS A 98 -32.99 15.58 5.59
N TRP A 99 -33.26 15.90 4.31
CA TRP A 99 -33.97 17.10 3.89
C TRP A 99 -35.39 16.83 3.35
N ASP A 100 -35.82 15.56 3.34
CA ASP A 100 -37.21 15.09 3.18
C ASP A 100 -37.85 14.79 4.56
#